data_AF-A0A094WL21-F1
#
_entry.id   AF-A0A094WL21-F1
#
_cell.length_a   1.000
_cell.length_b   1.000
_cell.length_c   1.000
_cell.angle_alpha   90.00
_cell.angle_beta   90.00
_cell.angle_gamma   90.00
#
_symmetry.space_group_name_H-M   'P 1'
#
loop_
_entity.id
_entity.type
_entity.pdbx_description
1 polymer ?
#
loop_
_entity_poly.entity_id
_entity_poly.type
_entity_poly.pdbx_seq_one_letter_code
_entity_poly.pdbx_strand_id
1 'polypeptide(L)' 'MVYITKKDLKEMEEYYYWCGYKEWPPFPKELKQQLLEAYGQEPLPHTWTHQDIYEGSRKIILKYFQK' A
#
# COMPACT_ATOMS: atom_id res chain seq x y z
N MET A 1 14.79 -5.73 6.65
CA MET A 1 13.53 -6.41 6.29
C MET A 1 12.51 -5.34 6.01
N VAL A 2 11.97 -5.27 4.80
CA VAL A 2 11.00 -4.23 4.42
C VAL A 2 9.67 -4.90 4.16
N TYR A 3 8.65 -4.52 4.92
CA TYR A 3 7.27 -4.98 4.76
C TYR A 3 6.32 -3.86 5.19
N ILE A 4 5.10 -3.86 4.67
CA ILE A 4 4.08 -2.88 5.03
C ILE A 4 3.55 -3.21 6.43
N THR A 5 3.54 -2.19 7.28
CA THR A 5 2.87 -2.21 8.57
C THR A 5 1.59 -1.37 8.54
N LYS A 6 0.80 -1.45 9.62
CA LYS A 6 -0.36 -0.57 9.80
C LYS A 6 0.01 0.93 9.81
N LYS A 7 1.24 1.27 10.23
CA LYS A 7 1.74 2.64 10.21
C LYS A 7 1.96 3.11 8.78
N ASP A 8 2.59 2.29 7.95
CA ASP A 8 2.83 2.60 6.54
C ASP A 8 1.52 2.78 5.78
N LEU A 9 0.49 1.98 6.07
CA LEU A 9 -0.85 2.18 5.50
C LEU A 9 -1.43 3.56 5.82
N LYS A 10 -1.23 4.05 7.05
CA LYS A 10 -1.70 5.37 7.45
C LYS A 10 -0.92 6.48 6.73
N GLU A 11 0.40 6.33 6.61
CA GLU A 11 1.24 7.27 5.85
C GLU A 11 0.86 7.30 4.36
N MET A 12 0.50 6.15 3.78
CA MET A 12 -0.05 6.06 2.42
C MET A 12 -1.38 6.80 2.31
N GLU A 13 -2.32 6.59 3.24
CA GLU A 13 -3.59 7.31 3.29
C GLU A 13 -3.39 8.83 3.32
N GLU A 14 -2.50 9.31 4.19
CA GLU A 14 -2.14 10.73 4.29
C GLU A 14 -1.51 11.25 2.98
N TYR A 15 -0.60 10.48 2.37
CA TYR A 15 0.01 10.82 1.09
C TYR A 15 -1.04 11.02 -0.02
N TYR A 16 -1.94 10.05 -0.20
CA TYR A 16 -2.96 10.14 -1.26
C TYR A 16 -3.98 11.26 -0.99
N TYR A 17 -4.29 11.55 0.28
CA TYR A 17 -5.09 12.72 0.65
C TYR A 17 -4.43 14.02 0.16
N TRP A 18 -3.14 14.21 0.46
CA TRP A 18 -2.38 15.40 0.07
C TRP A 18 -2.11 15.49 -1.43
N CYS A 19 -2.04 14.36 -2.13
CA CYS A 19 -1.97 14.31 -3.60
C CYS A 19 -3.29 14.62 -4.31
N GLY A 20 -4.37 14.91 -3.57
CA GLY A 20 -5.65 15.33 -4.13
C GLY A 20 -6.69 14.22 -4.29
N TYR A 21 -6.34 12.97 -3.96
CA TYR A 21 -7.29 11.84 -3.92
C TYR A 21 -8.08 11.82 -2.62
N LYS A 22 -8.74 12.94 -2.29
CA LYS A 22 -9.40 13.15 -0.99
C LYS A 22 -10.48 12.13 -0.64
N GLU A 23 -11.05 11.46 -1.65
CA GLU A 23 -12.09 10.44 -1.50
C GLU A 23 -11.54 9.02 -1.29
N TRP A 24 -10.24 8.79 -1.48
CA TRP A 24 -9.67 7.45 -1.29
C TRP A 24 -9.43 7.14 0.19
N PRO A 25 -8.89 8.06 1.01
CA PRO A 25 -8.76 7.86 2.44
C PRO A 25 -10.09 8.10 3.17
N PRO A 26 -10.37 7.33 4.23
CA PRO A 26 -9.60 6.17 4.65
C PRO A 26 -9.74 5.02 3.64
N PHE A 27 -8.65 4.31 3.38
CA PHE A 27 -8.66 3.14 2.52
C PHE A 27 -9.69 2.12 3.05
N PRO A 28 -10.52 1.55 2.17
CA PRO A 28 -11.43 0.48 2.55
C PRO A 28 -10.70 -0.69 3.21
N LYS A 29 -11.38 -1.37 4.14
CA LYS A 29 -10.80 -2.49 4.90
C LYS A 29 -10.24 -3.57 3.96
N GLU A 30 -10.94 -3.85 2.86
CA GLU A 30 -10.55 -4.79 1.82
C GLU A 30 -9.22 -4.40 1.17
N LEU A 31 -9.05 -3.12 0.79
CA LEU A 31 -7.81 -2.62 0.22
C LEU A 31 -6.64 -2.72 1.21
N LYS A 32 -6.86 -2.35 2.48
CA LYS A 32 -5.84 -2.49 3.54
C LYS A 32 -5.41 -3.94 3.71
N GLN A 33 -6.36 -4.87 3.67
CA GLN A 33 -6.08 -6.29 3.77
C GLN A 33 -5.28 -6.80 2.57
N GLN A 34 -5.66 -6.43 1.34
CA GLN A 34 -4.91 -6.79 0.13
C GLN A 34 -3.45 -6.30 0.17
N LEU A 35 -3.22 -5.08 0.66
CA LEU A 35 -1.86 -4.53 0.82
C LEU A 35 -1.03 -5.29 1.86
N LEU A 36 -1.64 -5.68 2.98
CA LEU A 36 -0.99 -6.48 4.02
C LEU A 36 -0.75 -7.93 3.61
N GLU A 37 -1.64 -8.52 2.81
CA GLU A 37 -1.45 -9.87 2.27
C GLU A 37 -0.33 -9.90 1.23
N ALA A 38 -0.23 -8.86 0.40
CA ALA A 38 0.81 -8.77 -0.62
C ALA A 38 2.19 -8.42 -0.05
N TYR A 39 2.26 -7.50 0.91
CA TYR A 39 3.53 -6.91 1.37
C TYR A 39 3.71 -6.89 2.89
N GLY A 40 2.80 -7.47 3.67
CA GLY A 40 2.91 -7.55 5.14
C GLY A 40 3.83 -8.67 5.62
N GLN A 41 4.35 -9.49 4.69
CA GLN A 41 5.37 -10.49 4.94
C GLN A 41 6.37 -10.49 3.77
N GLU A 42 7.65 -10.67 4.07
CA GLU A 42 8.69 -10.76 3.04
C GLU A 42 8.75 -12.20 2.49
N PRO A 43 8.78 -12.39 1.16
CA PRO A 43 8.95 -13.70 0.54
C PRO A 43 10.42 -14.12 0.67
N LEU A 44 10.68 -15.30 1.20
CA LEU A 44 12.02 -15.87 1.19
C LEU A 44 12.23 -16.68 -0.10
N PRO A 45 13.40 -16.62 -0.77
CA PRO A 45 14.64 -15.95 -0.35
C PRO A 45 14.81 -14.51 -0.88
N HIS A 46 13.79 -13.92 -1.52
CA HIS A 46 13.90 -12.62 -2.21
C HIS A 46 13.39 -11.46 -1.35
N THR A 47 14.28 -10.60 -0.89
CA THR A 47 13.88 -9.41 -0.12
C THR A 47 13.23 -8.35 -1.00
N TRP A 48 12.11 -7.76 -0.56
CA TRP A 48 11.56 -6.57 -1.23
C TRP A 48 12.43 -5.36 -0.93
N THR A 49 12.62 -4.49 -1.92
CA THR A 49 13.10 -3.12 -1.66
C THR A 49 11.93 -2.22 -1.27
N HIS A 50 12.24 -1.07 -0.68
CA HIS A 50 11.23 -0.01 -0.47
C HIS A 50 10.57 0.42 -1.79
N GLN A 51 11.33 0.42 -2.89
CA GLN A 51 10.82 0.79 -4.21
C GLN A 51 9.83 -0.26 -4.72
N ASP A 52 10.14 -1.55 -4.59
CA ASP A 52 9.24 -2.62 -5.03
C ASP A 52 7.89 -2.55 -4.30
N ILE A 53 7.92 -2.32 -2.97
CA ILE A 53 6.72 -2.16 -2.15
C ILE A 53 5.95 -0.90 -2.55
N TYR A 54 6.65 0.22 -2.79
CA TYR A 54 6.00 1.47 -3.20
C TYR A 54 5.31 1.34 -4.56
N GLU A 55 6.02 0.85 -5.58
CA GLU A 55 5.45 0.67 -6.92
C GLU A 55 4.34 -0.38 -6.92
N GLY A 56 4.55 -1.48 -6.20
CA GLY A 56 3.62 -2.58 -6.07
C GLY A 56 2.32 -2.16 -5.37
N SER A 57 2.41 -1.48 -4.21
CA SER A 57 1.26 -0.95 -3.49
C SER A 57 0.51 0.10 -4.32
N ARG A 58 1.22 1.01 -5.00
CA ARG A 58 0.62 2.00 -5.90
C ARG A 58 -0.21 1.35 -7.00
N LYS A 59 0.28 0.27 -7.63
CA LYS A 59 -0.48 -0.47 -8.66
C LYS A 59 -1.76 -1.10 -8.10
N ILE A 60 -1.71 -1.68 -6.89
CA ILE A 60 -2.88 -2.25 -6.23
C ILE A 60 -3.93 -1.17 -5.93
N ILE A 61 -3.49 -0.04 -5.35
CA ILE A 61 -4.37 1.08 -5.00
C ILE A 61 -5.03 1.67 -6.25
N LEU A 62 -4.25 1.97 -7.30
CA LEU A 62 -4.79 2.48 -8.56
C LEU A 62 -5.80 1.54 -9.20
N LYS A 63 -5.48 0.23 -9.23
CA LYS A 63 -6.39 -0.79 -9.74
C LYS A 63 -7.69 -0.85 -8.94
N TYR A 64 -7.61 -0.74 -7.61
CA TYR A 64 -8.79 -0.75 -6.73
C TYR A 64 -9.73 0.42 -7.04
N PHE A 65 -9.17 1.63 -7.20
CA PHE A 65 -9.94 2.83 -7.52
C PHE A 65 -10.21 3.04 -9.02
N GLN A 66 -9.78 2.11 -9.89
CA GLN A 66 -9.91 2.16 -11.35
C GLN A 66 -9.34 3.44 -11.97
N LYS A 67 -8.12 3.82 -11.58
CA LYS A 67 -7.41 5.03 -12.03
C LYS A 67 -6.07 4.73 -12.68
#